data_AF-V5HZM2-F1
#
_entry.id   AF-V5HZM2-F1
#
_cell.length_a   1.000
_cell.length_b   1.000
_cell.length_c   1.000
_cell.angle_alpha   90.00
_cell.angle_beta   90.00
_cell.angle_gamma   90.00
#
_symmetry.space_group_name_H-M   'P 1'
#
loop_
_entity.id
_entity.type
_entity.pdbx_description
1 polymer ?
#
loop_
_entity_poly.entity_id
_entity_poly.type
_entity_poly.pdbx_seq_one_letter_code
_entity_poly.pdbx_strand_id
1 'polypeptide(L)'
;YTPPVSSECISVNVTSGLRNGTYQVLLRHRFNRSSEISSMNITVRPFTSGSHTEDNALLFNISARVQSIYKFMYINSNKTCAVLRATHHQNGTGCELFSAGVAETRPFVPQECMEVYIKNCHNTTSEVWKEDCKYKS
;
A
#
# COMPACT_ATOMS: atom_id res chain seq x y z
N TYR A 1 14.10 -16.21 -10.18
CA TYR A 1 14.32 -16.03 -8.74
C TYR A 1 13.41 -14.89 -8.27
N THR A 2 12.49 -15.18 -7.36
CA THR A 2 11.64 -14.18 -6.71
C THR A 2 12.28 -13.81 -5.38
N PRO A 3 12.67 -12.55 -5.13
CA PRO A 3 13.17 -12.17 -3.83
C PRO A 3 12.07 -12.43 -2.77
N PRO A 4 12.42 -13.01 -1.61
CA PRO A 4 11.44 -13.29 -0.58
C PRO A 4 10.80 -11.99 -0.11
N VAL A 5 9.46 -11.94 -0.13
CA VAL A 5 8.73 -10.82 0.45
C VAL A 5 8.95 -10.84 1.96
N SER A 6 9.35 -9.71 2.53
CA SER A 6 9.59 -9.58 3.97
C SER A 6 8.30 -9.42 4.78
N SER A 7 7.19 -9.06 4.15
CA SER A 7 5.88 -8.89 4.77
C SER A 7 4.72 -9.27 3.85
N GLU A 8 3.72 -9.92 4.40
CA GLU A 8 2.45 -10.27 3.76
C GLU A 8 1.27 -9.72 4.57
N CYS A 9 0.04 -9.98 4.15
CA CYS A 9 -1.18 -9.48 4.79
C CYS A 9 -1.21 -7.96 4.99
N ILE A 10 -0.57 -7.24 4.07
CA ILE A 10 -0.49 -5.78 4.13
C ILE A 10 -1.87 -5.20 3.87
N SER A 11 -2.38 -4.42 4.83
CA SER A 11 -3.62 -3.65 4.66
C SER A 11 -3.52 -2.32 5.38
N VAL A 12 -4.21 -1.33 4.83
CA VAL A 12 -4.27 0.03 5.37
C VAL A 12 -5.73 0.38 5.53
N ASN A 13 -6.13 0.81 6.73
CA ASN A 13 -7.46 1.32 6.98
C ASN A 13 -7.38 2.75 7.50
N VAL A 14 -8.07 3.69 6.85
CA VAL A 14 -8.12 5.08 7.31
C VAL A 14 -9.00 5.14 8.55
N THR A 15 -8.43 5.60 9.67
CA THR A 15 -9.14 5.72 10.94
C THR A 15 -9.69 7.13 11.15
N SER A 16 -8.96 8.16 10.68
CA SER A 16 -9.45 9.55 10.70
C SER A 16 -8.69 10.45 9.73
N GLY A 17 -9.35 11.51 9.27
CA GLY A 17 -8.71 12.65 8.61
C GLY A 17 -8.46 13.78 9.61
N LEU A 18 -7.29 14.40 9.54
CA LEU A 18 -6.88 15.52 10.39
C LEU A 18 -7.07 16.85 9.65
N ARG A 19 -7.29 17.94 10.40
CA ARG A 19 -7.54 19.29 9.84
C ARG A 19 -6.41 19.84 8.97
N ASN A 20 -5.19 19.35 9.17
CA ASN A 20 -4.00 19.71 8.39
C ASN A 20 -3.86 18.91 7.08
N GLY A 21 -4.88 18.15 6.68
CA GLY A 21 -4.88 17.35 5.45
C GLY A 21 -4.14 16.02 5.54
N THR A 22 -3.64 15.63 6.72
CA THR A 22 -3.05 14.29 6.92
C THR A 22 -4.09 13.29 7.40
N TYR A 23 -3.79 12.00 7.25
CA TYR A 23 -4.67 10.91 7.67
C TYR A 23 -3.98 10.07 8.74
N GLN A 24 -4.74 9.68 9.76
CA GLN A 24 -4.36 8.56 10.62
C GLN A 24 -4.86 7.27 9.97
N VAL A 25 -4.00 6.27 9.91
CA VAL A 25 -4.34 4.96 9.35
C VAL A 25 -3.83 3.85 10.26
N LEU A 26 -4.59 2.75 10.31
CA LEU A 26 -4.14 1.50 10.88
C LEU A 26 -3.46 0.69 9.77
N LEU A 27 -2.14 0.59 9.84
CA LEU A 27 -1.35 -0.28 8.98
C LEU A 27 -1.22 -1.65 9.64
N ARG A 28 -1.61 -2.70 8.93
CA ARG A 28 -1.46 -4.10 9.34
C ARG A 28 -0.55 -4.82 8.38
N HIS A 29 0.27 -5.74 8.90
CA HIS A 29 1.09 -6.64 8.11
C HIS A 29 1.52 -7.84 8.95
N ARG A 30 1.95 -8.91 8.29
CA ARG A 30 2.55 -10.08 8.91
C ARG A 30 3.95 -10.25 8.35
N PHE A 31 4.96 -10.23 9.22
CA PHE A 31 6.32 -10.53 8.79
C PHE A 31 6.39 -11.97 8.29
N ASN A 32 7.21 -12.22 7.27
CA ASN A 32 7.40 -13.55 6.73
C ASN A 32 7.83 -14.52 7.85
N ARG A 33 7.18 -15.70 7.93
CA ARG A 33 7.34 -16.73 8.98
C ARG A 33 6.70 -16.42 10.34
N SER A 34 6.06 -15.27 10.51
CA SER A 34 5.19 -15.02 11.68
C SER A 34 3.81 -15.61 11.45
N SER A 35 3.16 -16.11 12.51
CA SER A 35 1.72 -16.40 12.51
C SER A 35 0.88 -15.18 12.89
N GLU A 36 1.48 -14.18 13.53
CA GLU A 36 0.80 -13.01 14.09
C GLU A 36 0.77 -11.84 13.11
N ILE A 37 -0.38 -11.17 13.04
CA ILE A 37 -0.53 -9.91 12.32
C ILE A 37 -0.18 -8.76 13.25
N SER A 38 0.90 -8.04 12.91
CA SER A 38 1.27 -6.78 13.56
C SER A 38 0.38 -5.65 13.06
N SER A 39 0.08 -4.69 13.94
CA SER A 39 -0.69 -3.50 13.59
C SER A 39 -0.13 -2.26 14.28
N MET A 40 -0.10 -1.14 13.54
CA MET A 40 0.36 0.14 14.04
C MET A 40 -0.46 1.29 13.47
N ASN A 41 -0.75 2.29 14.31
CA ASN A 41 -1.31 3.55 13.85
C ASN A 41 -0.17 4.42 13.32
N ILE A 42 -0.31 4.89 12.09
CA ILE A 42 0.66 5.77 11.44
C ILE A 42 -0.03 6.98 10.84
N THR A 43 0.74 8.05 10.65
CA THR A 43 0.27 9.24 9.93
C THR A 43 0.72 9.17 8.48
N VAL A 44 -0.24 9.35 7.56
CA VAL A 44 -0.02 9.45 6.12
C VAL A 44 -0.27 10.87 5.68
N ARG A 45 0.67 11.45 4.93
CA ARG A 45 0.57 12.81 4.40
C ARG A 45 0.53 12.79 2.87
N PRO A 46 -0.56 13.22 2.23
CA PRO A 46 -0.56 13.54 0.81
C PRO A 46 0.37 14.72 0.49
N PHE A 47 0.97 14.70 -0.69
CA PHE A 47 1.75 15.82 -1.21
C PHE A 47 1.86 15.78 -2.75
N THR A 48 2.03 16.96 -3.34
CA THR A 48 2.37 17.14 -4.75
C THR A 48 3.85 16.84 -5.02
N SER A 49 4.13 16.09 -6.09
CA SER A 49 5.50 15.79 -6.53
C SER A 49 5.73 16.10 -8.01
N GLY A 50 6.91 16.62 -8.33
CA GLY A 50 7.25 17.03 -9.71
C GLY A 50 6.50 18.28 -10.15
N SER A 51 6.04 18.31 -11.40
CA SER A 51 5.33 19.44 -12.01
C SER A 51 3.80 19.36 -11.92
N HIS A 52 3.27 18.50 -11.05
CA HIS A 52 1.82 18.37 -10.86
C HIS A 52 1.27 19.56 -10.07
N THR A 53 -0.02 19.86 -10.21
CA THR A 53 -0.73 20.89 -9.42
C THR A 53 -1.59 20.31 -8.30
N GLU A 54 -1.83 18.99 -8.35
CA GLU A 54 -2.61 18.25 -7.36
C GLU A 54 -1.73 17.22 -6.64
N ASP A 55 -2.16 16.80 -5.44
CA ASP A 55 -1.47 15.76 -4.68
C ASP A 55 -1.47 14.43 -5.46
N ASN A 56 -0.28 13.88 -5.70
CA ASN A 56 -0.09 12.64 -6.46
C ASN A 56 0.85 11.65 -5.74
N ALA A 57 1.20 11.93 -4.50
CA ALA A 57 2.07 11.09 -3.68
C ALA A 57 1.63 11.08 -2.21
N LEU A 58 2.04 10.03 -1.50
CA LEU A 58 1.79 9.81 -0.08
C LEU A 58 3.11 9.58 0.64
N LEU A 59 3.29 10.26 1.77
CA LEU A 59 4.37 10.01 2.71
C LEU A 59 3.83 9.23 3.91
N PHE A 60 4.31 8.01 4.08
CA PHE A 60 4.01 7.15 5.21
C PHE A 60 5.07 7.34 6.28
N ASN A 61 4.68 7.90 7.44
CA ASN A 61 5.55 8.02 8.60
C ASN A 61 5.39 6.78 9.48
N ILE A 62 6.13 5.71 9.16
CA ILE A 62 6.03 4.41 9.85
C ILE A 62 6.64 4.50 11.25
N SER A 63 7.79 5.16 11.38
CA SER A 63 8.41 5.47 12.66
C SER A 63 9.19 6.79 12.56
N ALA A 64 9.76 7.25 13.67
CA ALA A 64 10.61 8.45 13.70
C ALA A 64 11.81 8.38 12.74
N ARG A 65 12.22 7.18 12.29
CA ARG A 65 13.37 6.96 11.40
C ARG A 65 13.02 6.26 10.09
N VAL A 66 11.78 5.80 9.92
CA VAL A 66 11.36 5.01 8.75
C VAL A 66 10.22 5.72 8.06
N GLN A 67 10.51 6.21 6.86
CA GLN A 67 9.54 6.81 5.95
C GLN A 67 9.49 6.02 4.65
N SER A 68 8.30 5.97 4.05
CA SER A 68 8.13 5.42 2.70
C SER A 68 7.32 6.40 1.87
N ILE A 69 7.73 6.59 0.62
CA ILE A 69 7.04 7.45 -0.34
C ILE A 69 6.33 6.55 -1.35
N TYR A 70 5.04 6.79 -1.53
CA TYR A 70 4.24 6.15 -2.56
C TYR A 70 3.79 7.19 -3.57
N LYS A 71 4.04 6.97 -4.85
CA LYS A 71 3.55 7.85 -5.92
C LYS A 71 2.48 7.14 -6.71
N PHE A 72 1.35 7.81 -6.95
CA PHE A 72 0.28 7.25 -7.76
C PHE A 72 0.72 7.15 -9.22
N MET A 73 0.65 5.93 -9.75
CA MET A 73 0.74 5.66 -11.18
C MET A 73 -0.65 5.63 -11.79
N TYR A 74 -1.61 5.09 -11.05
CA TYR A 74 -3.01 5.05 -11.41
C TYR A 74 -3.89 4.92 -10.17
N ILE A 75 -5.07 5.52 -10.22
CA ILE A 75 -6.18 5.27 -9.32
C ILE A 75 -7.43 5.33 -10.17
N ASN A 76 -8.32 4.35 -10.01
CA ASN A 76 -9.55 4.35 -10.79
C ASN A 76 -10.58 5.35 -10.25
N SER A 77 -11.57 5.69 -11.07
CA SER A 77 -12.52 6.78 -10.78
C SER A 77 -13.36 6.56 -9.51
N ASN A 78 -13.75 5.32 -9.23
CA ASN A 78 -14.48 4.93 -8.02
C ASN A 78 -13.55 4.67 -6.81
N LYS A 79 -12.24 4.84 -6.97
CA LYS A 79 -11.21 4.70 -5.93
C LYS A 79 -11.19 3.32 -5.26
N THR A 80 -11.58 2.28 -5.99
CA THR A 80 -11.54 0.89 -5.51
C THR A 80 -10.20 0.21 -5.76
N CYS A 81 -9.33 0.78 -6.60
CA CYS A 81 -7.98 0.27 -6.78
C CYS A 81 -6.98 1.37 -7.12
N ALA A 82 -5.72 1.14 -6.75
CA ALA A 82 -4.61 2.04 -7.04
C ALA A 82 -3.34 1.26 -7.35
N VAL A 83 -2.54 1.79 -8.26
CA VAL A 83 -1.19 1.30 -8.57
C VAL A 83 -0.21 2.38 -8.13
N LEU A 84 0.72 2.00 -7.24
CA LEU A 84 1.65 2.89 -6.59
C LEU A 84 3.09 2.47 -6.88
N ARG A 85 3.96 3.44 -7.11
CA ARG A 85 5.41 3.23 -7.04
C ARG A 85 5.88 3.53 -5.62
N ALA A 86 6.40 2.52 -4.95
CA ALA A 86 6.94 2.63 -3.60
C ALA A 86 8.43 2.95 -3.65
N THR A 87 8.88 3.85 -2.79
CA THR A 87 10.30 4.12 -2.50
C THR A 87 10.51 4.01 -1.01
N HIS A 88 11.21 2.95 -0.60
CA HIS A 88 11.52 2.70 0.81
C HIS A 88 12.90 3.29 1.17
N HIS A 89 13.10 3.64 2.44
CA HIS A 89 14.29 4.34 2.99
C HIS A 89 15.67 3.70 2.66
N GLN A 90 15.72 2.49 2.10
CA GLN A 90 16.95 1.83 1.63
C GLN A 90 17.11 1.82 0.09
N ASN A 91 16.55 2.80 -0.64
CA ASN A 91 16.54 2.88 -2.11
C ASN A 91 15.88 1.68 -2.84
N GLY A 92 15.20 0.80 -2.10
CA GLY A 92 14.32 -0.19 -2.69
C GLY A 92 13.17 0.52 -3.39
N THR A 93 13.14 0.46 -4.72
CA THR A 93 11.96 0.90 -5.49
C THR A 93 11.12 -0.33 -5.80
N GLY A 94 9.84 -0.23 -5.48
CA GLY A 94 8.85 -1.29 -5.69
C GLY A 94 7.63 -0.75 -6.42
N CYS A 95 6.78 -1.67 -6.85
CA CYS A 95 5.47 -1.34 -7.36
C CYS A 95 4.42 -2.19 -6.67
N GLU A 96 3.37 -1.53 -6.20
CA GLU A 96 2.34 -2.13 -5.38
C GLU A 96 0.96 -1.84 -5.99
N LEU A 97 0.13 -2.87 -6.06
CA LEU A 97 -1.27 -2.75 -6.42
C LEU A 97 -2.10 -2.89 -5.14
N PHE A 98 -2.89 -1.88 -4.84
CA PHE A 98 -3.88 -1.91 -3.77
C PHE A 98 -5.27 -2.07 -4.38
N SER A 99 -6.07 -2.92 -3.76
CA SER A 99 -7.50 -3.00 -4.03
C SER A 99 -8.28 -2.83 -2.72
N ALA A 100 -9.35 -2.05 -2.78
CA ALA A 100 -10.28 -1.89 -1.68
C ALA A 100 -11.04 -3.19 -1.46
N GLY A 101 -10.89 -3.75 -0.26
CA GLY A 101 -11.67 -4.89 0.21
C GLY A 101 -12.68 -4.47 1.27
N VAL A 102 -13.76 -5.23 1.40
CA VAL A 102 -14.53 -5.26 2.64
C VAL A 102 -13.77 -6.15 3.62
N ALA A 103 -13.79 -5.81 4.90
CA ALA A 103 -13.20 -6.66 5.94
C ALA A 103 -13.62 -8.13 5.74
N GLU A 104 -12.67 -9.05 5.93
CA GLU A 104 -12.89 -10.51 5.85
C GLU A 104 -13.17 -11.08 4.45
N THR A 105 -13.13 -10.25 3.39
CA THR A 105 -13.26 -10.71 1.99
C THR A 105 -11.93 -10.63 1.25
N ARG A 106 -11.73 -11.49 0.23
CA ARG A 106 -10.59 -11.32 -0.68
C ARG A 106 -10.93 -10.12 -1.58
N PRO A 107 -10.11 -9.06 -1.62
CA PRO A 107 -10.37 -7.93 -2.50
C PRO A 107 -10.39 -8.39 -3.96
N PHE A 108 -11.42 -7.99 -4.70
CA PHE A 108 -11.44 -8.15 -6.14
C PHE A 108 -10.50 -7.10 -6.75
N VAL A 109 -9.61 -7.49 -7.66
CA VAL A 109 -8.74 -6.54 -8.38
C VAL A 109 -9.39 -6.17 -9.72
N PRO A 110 -9.81 -4.92 -9.93
CA PRO A 110 -10.34 -4.48 -11.23
C PRO A 110 -9.31 -4.69 -12.34
N GLN A 111 -9.78 -5.17 -13.50
CA GLN A 111 -8.93 -5.49 -14.64
C GLN A 111 -8.07 -4.28 -15.09
N GLU A 112 -8.65 -3.08 -15.10
CA GLU A 112 -7.95 -1.83 -15.43
C GLU A 112 -6.69 -1.58 -14.57
N CYS A 113 -6.75 -1.84 -13.27
CA CYS A 113 -5.59 -1.67 -12.38
C CYS A 113 -4.55 -2.75 -12.63
N MET A 114 -4.99 -3.98 -12.89
CA MET A 114 -4.09 -5.08 -13.22
C MET A 114 -3.34 -4.81 -14.53
N GLU A 115 -4.02 -4.30 -15.55
CA GLU A 115 -3.41 -3.93 -16.84
C GLU A 115 -2.37 -2.82 -16.68
N VAL A 116 -2.69 -1.76 -15.93
CA VAL A 116 -1.72 -0.70 -15.62
C VAL A 116 -0.52 -1.26 -14.85
N TYR A 117 -0.77 -2.13 -13.86
CA TYR A 117 0.28 -2.72 -13.05
C TYR A 117 1.23 -3.59 -13.90
N ILE A 118 0.71 -4.54 -14.68
CA ILE A 118 1.52 -5.40 -15.55
C ILE A 118 2.32 -4.55 -16.56
N LYS A 119 1.68 -3.53 -17.15
CA LYS A 119 2.32 -2.67 -18.16
C LYS A 119 3.49 -1.86 -17.61
N ASN A 120 3.42 -1.42 -16.35
CA ASN A 120 4.40 -0.47 -15.81
C ASN A 120 5.33 -1.08 -14.74
N CYS A 121 5.04 -2.29 -14.26
CA CYS A 121 5.73 -2.90 -13.12
C CYS A 121 6.33 -4.25 -13.55
N HIS A 122 7.56 -4.20 -14.07
CA HIS A 122 8.31 -5.39 -14.48
C HIS A 122 8.68 -6.27 -13.27
N ASN A 123 8.79 -7.59 -13.48
CA ASN A 123 9.16 -8.59 -12.46
C ASN A 123 8.16 -8.75 -11.30
N THR A 124 6.87 -8.81 -11.63
CA THR A 124 5.80 -9.12 -10.69
C THR A 124 6.00 -10.50 -10.08
N THR A 125 6.13 -10.61 -8.76
CA THR A 125 6.51 -11.91 -8.20
C THR A 125 5.82 -12.35 -6.92
N SER A 126 4.91 -11.58 -6.30
CA SER A 126 4.20 -12.07 -5.10
C SER A 126 2.86 -11.39 -4.82
N GLU A 127 1.79 -12.19 -4.79
CA GLU A 127 0.53 -11.81 -4.13
C GLU A 127 0.77 -11.82 -2.60
N VAL A 128 0.65 -10.64 -1.97
CA VAL A 128 0.91 -10.48 -0.53
C VAL A 128 -0.34 -10.64 0.33
N TRP A 129 -1.53 -10.53 -0.26
CA TRP A 129 -2.79 -10.78 0.44
C TRP A 129 -3.21 -12.24 0.24
N LYS A 130 -3.34 -13.00 1.33
CA LYS A 130 -3.68 -14.42 1.35
C LYS A 130 -4.99 -14.64 2.11
N GLU A 131 -5.61 -15.81 1.94
CA GLU A 131 -6.88 -16.13 2.62
C GLU A 131 -6.79 -16.03 4.14
N ASP A 132 -5.66 -16.41 4.71
CA ASP A 132 -5.44 -16.39 6.15
C ASP A 132 -5.16 -14.99 6.72
N CYS A 133 -5.03 -13.96 5.88
CA CYS A 133 -4.94 -12.56 6.30
C CYS A 133 -6.26 -11.99 6.84
N LYS A 134 -7.37 -12.68 6.60
CA LYS A 134 -8.72 -12.29 7.06
C LYS A 134 -8.88 -12.49 8.56
N TYR A 135 -8.22 -13.49 9.13
CA TYR A 135 -8.34 -13.82 10.54
C TYR A 135 -7.51 -12.87 11.39
N LYS A 136 -8.10 -12.39 12.49
CA LYS A 136 -7.32 -11.79 13.58
C LYS A 136 -6.83 -12.97 14.43
N SER A 137 -5.53 -13.24 14.42
CA SER A 137 -4.89 -14.09 15.43
C SER A 137 -5.00 -13.43 16.79
#